data_AF-A0A1V4RWU4-F1
#
_entry.id   AF-A0A1V4RWU4-F1
#
_cell.length_a   1.000
_cell.length_b   1.000
_cell.length_c   1.000
_cell.angle_alpha   90.00
_cell.angle_beta   90.00
_cell.angle_gamma   90.00
#
_symmetry.space_group_name_H-M   'P 1'
#
loop_
_entity.id
_entity.type
_entity.pdbx_description
1 polymer ?
#
loop_
_entity_poly.entity_id
_entity_poly.type
_entity_poly.pdbx_seq_one_letter_code
_entity_poly.pdbx_strand_id
1 'polypeptide(L)' 'MCRATGGPVGEPVEANQEDEKIVKEEPVMIKVGQKAPDFTAPAYHKGKFISVKLSEYLGKWVVLCFYPGDFTFV' A
#
# COMPACT_ATOMS: atom_id res chain seq x y z
N MET A 1 62.54 23.43 15.90
CA MET A 1 62.13 23.41 14.49
C MET A 1 61.10 22.30 14.31
N CYS A 2 59.81 22.59 14.49
CA CYS A 2 58.71 21.69 14.12
C CYS A 2 57.54 22.56 13.67
N ARG A 3 57.19 22.52 12.39
CA ARG A 3 55.95 23.09 11.86
C ARG A 3 55.34 22.00 10.99
N ALA A 4 54.24 21.41 11.46
CA ALA A 4 53.36 20.60 10.62
C ALA A 4 51.99 21.28 10.65
N THR A 5 51.56 21.68 9.47
CA THR A 5 50.42 22.50 9.12
C THR A 5 49.11 21.77 9.36
N GLY A 6 48.34 22.21 10.35
CA GLY A 6 46.89 21.95 10.40
C GLY A 6 46.19 23.01 9.57
N GLY A 7 46.03 22.77 8.27
CA GLY A 7 45.11 23.55 7.42
C GLY A 7 43.67 23.08 7.67
N PRO A 8 42.66 23.97 7.57
CA PRO A 8 41.28 23.58 7.78
C PRO A 8 40.80 22.80 6.56
N VAL A 9 40.41 21.53 6.75
CA VAL A 9 39.66 20.79 5.73
C VAL A 9 38.27 21.40 5.68
N GLY A 10 38.05 22.19 4.64
CA GLY A 10 36.72 22.55 4.19
C GLY A 10 36.22 21.48 3.25
N GLU A 11 35.05 20.94 3.56
CA GLU A 11 33.98 20.65 2.60
C GLU A 11 32.70 20.51 3.44
N PRO A 12 31.66 21.33 3.23
CA PRO A 12 30.36 21.03 3.78
C PRO A 12 29.89 19.76 3.08
N VAL A 13 29.79 18.67 3.83
CA VAL A 13 28.96 17.53 3.42
C VAL A 13 27.55 18.06 3.30
N GLU A 14 27.14 18.33 2.07
CA GLU A 14 25.73 18.45 1.69
C GLU A 14 25.11 17.08 1.98
N ALA A 15 24.65 16.92 3.22
CA ALA A 15 23.75 15.85 3.58
C ALA A 15 22.45 16.13 2.83
N ASN A 16 22.31 15.47 1.67
CA ASN A 16 21.05 15.31 0.98
C ASN A 16 20.02 14.88 2.03
N GLN A 17 19.10 15.79 2.33
CA GLN A 17 17.92 15.48 3.10
C GLN A 17 17.09 14.54 2.23
N GLU A 18 17.25 13.24 2.48
CA GLU A 18 16.22 12.28 2.11
C GLU A 18 14.97 12.72 2.86
N ASP A 19 14.06 13.39 2.15
CA ASP A 19 12.71 13.63 2.62
C ASP A 19 12.06 12.27 2.86
N GLU A 20 12.27 11.72 4.06
CA GLU A 20 11.41 10.71 4.65
C GLU A 20 10.03 11.35 4.81
N LYS A 21 9.26 11.35 3.72
CA LYS A 21 7.82 11.51 3.80
C LYS A 21 7.33 10.31 4.59
N ILE A 22 7.19 10.51 5.90
CA ILE A 22 6.36 9.68 6.78
C ILE A 22 5.02 9.58 6.05
N VAL A 23 4.78 8.45 5.38
CA VAL A 23 3.48 8.13 4.79
C VAL A 23 2.58 7.96 5.98
N LYS A 24 1.91 9.05 6.35
CA LYS A 24 0.86 9.04 7.34
C LYS A 24 -0.17 8.04 6.80
N GLU A 25 -0.24 6.86 7.40
CA GLU A 25 -1.27 5.87 7.10
C GLU A 25 -2.60 6.45 7.54
N GLU A 26 -3.20 7.27 6.67
CA GLU A 26 -4.58 7.67 6.83
C GLU A 26 -5.44 6.45 6.51
N PRO A 27 -6.28 5.98 7.44
CA PRO A 27 -7.12 4.83 7.18
C PRO A 27 -8.03 5.16 5.99
N VAL A 28 -7.92 4.38 4.92
CA VAL A 28 -8.76 4.53 3.72
C VAL A 28 -10.19 4.14 4.11
N MET A 29 -10.97 5.14 4.52
CA MET A 29 -12.38 5.00 4.82
C MET A 29 -13.17 4.86 3.52
N ILE A 30 -13.89 3.74 3.36
CA ILE A 30 -14.82 3.54 2.25
C ILE A 30 -15.98 4.53 2.40
N LYS A 31 -16.28 5.29 1.33
CA LYS A 31 -17.37 6.28 1.31
C LYS A 31 -18.43 5.89 0.29
N VAL A 32 -19.70 6.02 0.67
CA VAL A 32 -20.84 5.80 -0.23
C VAL A 32 -20.80 6.83 -1.37
N GLY A 33 -21.15 6.40 -2.59
CA GLY A 33 -21.15 7.25 -3.78
C GLY A 33 -19.77 7.48 -4.40
N GLN A 34 -18.69 7.09 -3.73
CA GLN A 34 -17.34 7.05 -4.32
C GLN A 34 -17.11 5.73 -5.03
N LYS A 35 -16.15 5.71 -5.96
CA LYS A 35 -15.73 4.47 -6.62
C LYS A 35 -15.17 3.51 -5.57
N ALA A 36 -15.66 2.28 -5.55
CA ALA A 36 -15.14 1.23 -4.69
C ALA A 36 -13.65 0.99 -5.00
N PRO A 37 -12.79 0.79 -3.98
CA PRO A 37 -11.39 0.43 -4.20
C PRO A 37 -11.28 -0.85 -5.01
N ASP A 38 -10.40 -0.81 -6.02
CA ASP A 38 -10.13 -1.99 -6.83
C ASP A 38 -9.30 -2.98 -6.00
N PHE A 39 -9.59 -4.27 -6.16
CA PHE A 39 -8.84 -5.33 -5.51
C PHE A 39 -8.71 -6.52 -6.44
N THR A 40 -7.69 -7.33 -6.20
CA THR A 40 -7.50 -8.62 -6.86
C THR A 40 -7.33 -9.67 -5.79
N ALA A 41 -8.09 -10.75 -5.88
CA ALA A 41 -8.06 -11.83 -4.90
C ALA A 41 -8.21 -13.20 -5.58
N PRO A 42 -7.57 -14.25 -5.02
CA PRO A 42 -7.86 -15.61 -5.42
C PRO A 42 -9.30 -15.97 -5.01
N ALA A 43 -10.01 -16.68 -5.88
CA ALA A 43 -11.36 -17.16 -5.62
C ALA A 43 -11.54 -18.58 -6.16
N TYR A 44 -12.53 -19.29 -5.61
CA TYR A 44 -12.97 -20.57 -6.13
C TYR A 44 -14.31 -20.42 -6.84
N HIS A 45 -14.34 -20.69 -8.15
CA HIS A 45 -15.54 -20.55 -8.97
C HIS A 45 -15.69 -21.75 -9.91
N LYS A 46 -16.88 -22.37 -9.92
CA LYS A 46 -17.22 -23.53 -10.78
C LYS A 46 -16.17 -24.65 -10.74
N GLY A 47 -15.70 -24.99 -9.55
CA GLY A 47 -14.75 -26.09 -9.36
C GLY A 47 -13.28 -25.72 -9.60
N LYS A 48 -12.96 -24.44 -9.88
CA LYS A 48 -11.61 -23.98 -10.26
C LYS A 48 -11.15 -22.81 -9.40
N PHE A 49 -9.85 -22.77 -9.14
CA PHE A 49 -9.19 -21.59 -8.59
C PHE A 49 -8.93 -20.58 -9.71
N ILE A 50 -9.37 -19.35 -9.50
CA ILE A 50 -9.21 -18.23 -10.43
C ILE A 50 -8.72 -16.99 -9.68
N SER A 51 -8.14 -16.05 -10.41
CA SER A 51 -7.91 -14.70 -9.89
C SER A 51 -9.09 -13.82 -10.30
N VAL A 52 -9.67 -13.10 -9.35
CA VAL A 52 -10.82 -12.21 -9.59
C VAL A 52 -10.40 -10.79 -9.31
N LYS A 53 -10.75 -9.88 -10.22
CA LYS A 53 -10.52 -8.44 -10.06
C LYS A 53 -11.83 -7.68 -10.10
N LEU A 54 -12.02 -6.73 -9.19
CA LEU A 54 -13.27 -5.96 -9.11
C LEU A 54 -13.55 -5.19 -10.40
N SER A 55 -12.52 -4.64 -11.04
CA SER A 55 -12.63 -3.93 -12.32
C SER A 55 -13.25 -4.74 -13.46
N GLU A 56 -13.19 -6.08 -13.43
CA GLU A 56 -13.76 -6.95 -14.48
C GLU A 56 -15.30 -6.95 -14.48
N TYR A 57 -15.92 -6.49 -13.39
CA TYR A 57 -17.36 -6.45 -13.21
C TYR A 57 -17.98 -5.06 -13.45
N LEU A 58 -17.19 -4.10 -13.95
CA LEU A 58 -17.72 -2.78 -14.31
C LEU A 58 -18.87 -2.90 -15.32
N GLY A 59 -19.92 -2.09 -15.13
CA GLY A 59 -21.14 -2.13 -15.93
C GLY A 59 -22.16 -3.17 -15.46
N LYS A 60 -21.85 -3.96 -14.43
CA LYS A 60 -22.80 -4.87 -13.76
C LYS A 60 -23.01 -4.43 -12.31
N TRP A 61 -24.18 -4.76 -11.76
CA TRP A 61 -24.39 -4.64 -10.32
C TRP A 61 -23.63 -5.76 -9.60
N VAL A 62 -22.88 -5.38 -8.56
CA VAL A 62 -22.07 -6.30 -7.75
C VAL A 62 -22.46 -6.12 -6.29
N VAL A 63 -22.68 -7.23 -5.59
CA VAL A 63 -22.84 -7.26 -4.14
C VAL A 63 -21.63 -7.99 -3.57
N LEU A 64 -20.90 -7.34 -2.67
CA LEU A 64 -19.74 -7.91 -1.98
C LEU A 64 -20.08 -8.09 -0.50
N CYS A 65 -20.05 -9.34 -0.03
CA CYS A 65 -20.35 -9.70 1.36
C CYS A 65 -19.11 -10.29 2.02
N PHE A 66 -18.73 -9.73 3.17
CA PHE A 66 -17.69 -10.29 4.03
C PHE A 66 -18.33 -11.12 5.14
N TYR A 67 -17.73 -12.27 5.46
CA TYR A 67 -18.18 -13.15 6.53
C TYR A 67 -16.96 -13.54 7.40
N PRO A 68 -17.15 -13.82 8.70
CA PRO A 68 -16.05 -13.90 9.66
C PRO A 68 -15.18 -15.16 9.54
N GLY A 69 -15.70 -16.26 8.99
CA GLY A 69 -14.92 -17.48 8.80
C GLY A 69 -15.76 -18.66 8.30
N ASP A 70 -15.06 -19.67 7.75
CA ASP A 70 -15.65 -20.94 7.33
C ASP A 70 -15.77 -21.91 8.53
N PHE A 71 -16.78 -22.79 8.49
CA PHE A 71 -16.98 -23.88 9.48
C PHE A 71 -17.01 -23.43 10.95
N THR A 72 -17.64 -22.30 11.24
CA THR A 72 -17.91 -21.88 12.61
C THR A 72 -19.06 -22.69 13.21
N PHE A 73 -19.04 -22.91 14.53
CA PHE A 73 -20.15 -23.54 15.24
C PHE A 73 -21.39 -22.61 15.24
N VAL A 74 -22.56 -23.18 14.94
CA VAL A 74 -23.87 -22.53 15.11
C VAL A 74 -24.48 -22.88 16.45
#